data_AF-A0A259NJU4-F1
#
_entry.id   AF-A0A259NJU4-F1
#
_cell.length_a   1.000
_cell.length_b   1.000
_cell.length_c   1.000
_cell.angle_alpha   90.00
_cell.angle_beta   90.00
_cell.angle_gamma   90.00
#
_symmetry.space_group_name_H-M   'P 1'
#
loop_
_entity.id
_entity.type
_entity.pdbx_description
1 polymer ?
#
loop_
_entity_poly.entity_id
_entity_poly.type
_entity_poly.pdbx_seq_one_letter_code
_entity_poly.pdbx_strand_id
1 'polypeptide(L)'
;MKRFALILIILVLAAGAGFYFIRDPGTADIALLGWELQTSALGLLALIIVGFIVLTIIWRIISAVLKLPALWRRRSARQKQQAADEQLLRAWAELERGRFAVAEKLARTSLNEASLPPLNYVIAADALMAQGETAATLSLLDEVRGTFPRFADFLSLHMANRFRHQKNLAPALELLQSLAAAHPKDEAIVCAFAETLFEAADWEKLRTLMPALRRLKWSGLTEQDVQRYDRAVYGGLIQVAARQKQTAELAAIWNDAPKSLRHDGLMLASLANSWLTLGQPDEAERILETALDQQCTPALLHQWLALPPKDPARALTQFNRWASQGICASDTNLRAYAEARLAWLNDDTEAAKQALAPVLDDHPDIPSLKLAAQIAEHERDSAQAVIYYTKAFELMDMEK
;
A
#
# COMPACT_ATOMS: atom_id res chain seq x y z
N MET A 1 19.01 37.68 44.39
CA MET A 1 18.76 39.11 44.71
C MET A 1 18.19 39.32 46.11
N LYS A 2 17.03 38.75 46.49
CA LYS A 2 16.44 38.92 47.84
C LYS A 2 17.35 38.50 49.02
N ARG A 3 18.17 37.46 48.86
CA ARG A 3 19.11 36.97 49.90
C ARG A 3 20.31 37.90 50.14
N PHE A 4 20.81 38.55 49.09
CA PHE A 4 21.91 39.51 49.19
C PHE A 4 21.44 40.82 49.86
N ALA A 5 20.23 41.29 49.52
CA ALA A 5 19.63 42.46 50.16
C ALA A 5 19.39 42.25 51.67
N LEU A 6 18.96 41.06 52.07
CA LEU A 6 18.70 40.74 53.48
C LEU A 6 19.99 40.64 54.30
N ILE A 7 21.06 40.07 53.72
CA ILE A 7 22.40 40.05 54.32
C ILE A 7 22.96 41.47 54.43
N LEU A 8 22.78 42.31 53.40
CA LEU A 8 23.21 43.70 53.40
C LEU A 8 22.49 44.53 54.47
N ILE A 9 21.17 44.37 54.61
CA ILE A 9 20.37 45.05 55.63
C ILE A 9 20.80 44.62 57.05
N ILE A 10 21.09 43.34 57.25
CA ILE A 10 21.60 42.83 58.54
C ILE A 10 23.02 43.36 58.82
N LEU A 11 23.88 43.46 57.80
CA LEU A 11 25.22 44.03 57.94
C LEU A 11 25.16 45.50 58.34
N VAL A 12 24.23 46.26 57.74
CA VAL A 12 23.99 47.67 58.08
C VAL A 12 23.40 47.83 59.48
N LEU A 13 22.47 46.96 59.89
CA LEU A 13 21.93 46.95 61.26
C LEU A 13 22.98 46.53 62.30
N ALA A 14 23.84 45.57 61.98
CA ALA A 14 24.94 45.15 62.84
C ALA A 14 26.03 46.23 62.97
N ALA A 15 26.35 46.92 61.87
CA ALA A 15 27.26 48.06 61.90
C ALA A 15 26.67 49.25 62.67
N GLY A 16 25.37 49.52 62.49
CA GLY A 16 24.65 50.57 63.24
C GLY A 16 24.54 50.28 64.74
N ALA A 17 24.26 49.02 65.11
CA ALA A 17 24.27 48.58 66.50
C ALA A 17 25.69 48.66 67.11
N GLY A 18 26.72 48.23 66.36
CA GLY A 18 28.12 48.37 66.79
C GLY A 18 28.53 49.82 67.03
N PHE A 19 28.04 50.76 66.22
CA PHE A 19 28.30 52.19 66.40
C PHE A 19 27.56 52.78 67.62
N TYR A 20 26.36 52.30 67.92
CA TYR A 20 25.58 52.73 69.09
C TYR A 20 26.19 52.23 70.42
N PHE A 21 26.73 51.01 70.43
CA PHE A 21 27.34 50.39 71.62
C PHE A 21 28.77 50.86 71.94
N ILE A 22 29.42 51.63 71.06
CA ILE A 22 30.75 52.22 71.32
C ILE A 22 30.70 53.37 72.34
N ARG A 23 29.51 53.90 72.67
CA ARG A 23 29.37 55.03 73.60
C ARG A 23 29.41 54.67 75.09
N ASP A 24 29.13 53.42 75.48
CA ASP A 24 29.23 52.95 76.87
C ASP A 24 29.83 51.54 76.90
N PRO A 25 31.04 51.33 77.45
CA PRO A 25 31.71 50.04 77.39
C PRO A 25 31.22 49.15 78.52
N GLY A 26 30.42 48.12 78.21
CA GLY A 26 30.56 46.86 78.95
C GLY A 26 29.33 46.00 79.19
N THR A 27 28.09 46.51 79.14
CA THR A 27 26.91 45.68 79.44
C THR A 27 25.76 45.96 78.50
N ALA A 28 25.30 44.92 77.81
CA ALA A 28 24.00 44.92 77.14
C ALA A 28 23.03 44.14 78.04
N ASP A 29 22.22 44.88 78.80
CA ASP A 29 21.20 44.28 79.66
C ASP A 29 19.94 44.02 78.84
N ILE A 30 19.66 42.74 78.58
CA ILE A 30 18.43 42.32 77.91
C ILE A 30 17.58 41.55 78.91
N ALA A 31 16.45 42.15 79.30
CA ALA A 31 15.44 41.50 80.10
C ALA A 31 14.34 40.95 79.18
N LEU A 32 14.24 39.61 79.07
CA LEU A 32 13.12 38.93 78.41
C LEU A 32 12.50 37.92 79.38
N LEU A 33 11.19 38.01 79.61
CA LEU A 33 10.42 37.10 80.48
C LEU A 33 11.02 36.87 81.89
N GLY A 34 11.59 37.92 82.50
CA GLY A 34 12.08 37.87 83.89
C GLY A 34 13.44 37.18 84.08
N TRP A 35 14.17 36.89 83.00
CA TRP A 35 15.58 36.49 83.07
C TRP A 35 16.47 37.66 82.69
N GLU A 36 17.35 38.09 83.61
CA GLU A 36 18.38 39.10 83.35
C GLU A 36 19.65 38.41 82.88
N LEU A 37 19.96 38.53 81.59
CA LEU A 37 21.19 37.98 81.02
C LEU A 37 22.19 39.13 80.80
N GLN A 38 23.12 39.32 81.75
CA GLN A 38 24.23 40.24 81.58
C GLN A 38 25.25 39.66 80.60
N THR A 39 25.30 40.20 79.38
CA THR A 39 26.26 39.77 78.36
C THR A 39 27.06 40.96 77.83
N SER A 40 28.32 40.73 77.47
CA SER A 40 29.12 41.74 76.76
C SER A 40 28.54 41.96 75.37
N ALA A 41 28.73 43.16 74.79
CA ALA A 41 28.28 43.46 73.42
C ALA A 41 28.80 42.43 72.37
N LEU A 42 29.98 41.84 72.61
CA LEU A 42 30.54 40.74 71.83
C LEU A 42 29.75 39.44 71.99
N GLY A 43 29.29 39.12 73.20
CA GLY A 43 28.44 37.96 73.49
C GLY A 43 27.07 38.07 72.81
N LEU A 44 26.47 39.27 72.81
CA LEU A 44 25.23 39.54 72.09
C LEU A 44 25.40 39.32 70.58
N LEU A 45 26.46 39.87 70.00
CA LEU A 45 26.76 39.72 68.58
C LEU A 45 26.97 38.25 68.20
N ALA A 46 27.72 37.50 69.03
CA ALA A 46 27.91 36.07 68.84
C ALA A 46 26.57 35.31 68.88
N LEU A 47 25.67 35.65 69.80
CA LEU A 47 24.37 35.01 69.93
C LEU A 47 23.46 35.31 68.72
N ILE A 48 23.51 36.52 68.17
CA ILE A 48 22.78 36.88 66.93
C ILE A 48 23.33 36.08 65.74
N ILE A 49 24.65 35.97 65.61
CA ILE A 49 25.29 35.19 64.54
C ILE A 49 24.91 33.71 64.66
N VAL A 50 25.01 33.13 65.86
CA VAL A 50 24.62 31.73 66.11
C VAL A 50 23.13 31.52 65.85
N GLY A 51 22.26 32.41 66.33
CA GLY A 51 20.82 32.37 66.08
C GLY A 51 20.49 32.43 64.57
N PHE A 52 21.20 33.27 63.82
CA PHE A 52 21.07 33.34 62.37
C PHE A 52 21.52 32.05 61.68
N ILE A 53 22.67 31.48 62.07
CA ILE A 53 23.16 30.20 61.55
C ILE A 53 22.11 29.12 61.82
N VAL A 54 21.60 29.01 63.05
CA VAL A 54 20.56 28.05 63.42
C VAL A 54 19.29 28.25 62.57
N LEU A 55 18.83 29.49 62.40
CA LEU A 55 17.64 29.78 61.61
C LEU A 55 17.81 29.41 60.12
N THR A 56 19.00 29.65 59.55
CA THR A 56 19.29 29.25 58.16
C THR A 56 19.36 27.73 57.99
N ILE A 57 19.87 27.01 58.99
CA ILE A 57 19.87 25.54 59.02
C ILE A 57 18.44 25.01 59.09
N ILE A 58 17.62 25.54 60.00
CA ILE A 58 16.20 25.16 60.14
C ILE A 58 15.45 25.42 58.82
N TRP A 59 15.64 26.58 58.20
CA TRP A 59 14.99 26.90 56.93
C TRP A 59 15.43 25.95 55.80
N ARG A 60 16.73 25.58 55.74
CA ARG A 60 17.22 24.59 54.78
C ARG A 60 16.55 23.23 54.99
N ILE A 61 16.45 22.76 56.23
CA ILE A 61 15.81 21.49 56.58
C ILE A 61 14.33 21.51 56.15
N ILE A 62 13.57 22.55 56.53
CA ILE A 62 12.17 22.69 56.12
C ILE A 62 12.04 22.70 54.60
N SER A 63 12.89 23.46 53.90
CA SER A 63 12.86 23.52 52.43
C SER A 63 13.22 22.19 51.75
N ALA A 64 14.06 21.37 52.37
CA ALA A 64 14.41 20.04 51.88
C ALA A 64 13.24 19.06 52.10
N VAL A 65 12.63 19.08 53.30
CA VAL A 65 11.47 18.27 53.66
C VAL A 65 10.26 18.57 52.77
N LEU A 66 10.03 19.84 52.43
CA LEU A 66 8.95 20.22 51.51
C LEU A 66 9.20 19.81 50.04
N LYS A 67 10.47 19.56 49.64
CA LYS A 67 10.84 19.12 48.28
C LYS A 67 10.94 17.59 48.13
N LEU A 68 11.08 16.86 49.23
CA LEU A 68 11.12 15.39 49.28
C LEU A 68 9.91 14.71 48.59
N PRO A 69 8.64 15.17 48.80
CA PRO A 69 7.47 14.58 48.13
C PRO A 69 7.55 14.66 46.60
N ALA A 70 8.10 15.76 46.07
CA ALA A 70 8.24 15.95 44.62
C ALA A 70 9.30 15.01 44.01
N LEU A 71 10.41 14.76 44.73
CA LEU A 71 11.44 13.80 44.31
C LEU A 71 10.92 12.36 44.35
N TRP A 72 10.17 12.01 45.40
CA TRP A 72 9.57 10.68 45.54
C TRP A 72 8.48 10.43 44.49
N ARG A 73 7.62 11.42 44.22
CA ARG A 73 6.61 11.36 43.15
C ARG A 73 7.25 11.18 41.77
N ARG A 74 8.36 11.87 41.48
CA ARG A 74 9.11 11.69 40.22
C ARG A 74 9.74 10.31 40.11
N ARG A 75 10.27 9.75 41.21
CA ARG A 75 10.86 8.41 41.22
C ARG A 75 9.79 7.32 41.06
N SER A 76 8.65 7.46 41.73
CA SER A 76 7.50 6.56 41.57
C SER A 76 6.91 6.60 40.17
N ALA A 77 6.76 7.80 39.57
CA ALA A 77 6.32 7.93 38.17
C ALA A 77 7.29 7.23 37.20
N ARG A 78 8.61 7.37 37.39
CA ARG A 78 9.61 6.67 36.57
C ARG A 78 9.52 5.14 36.71
N GLN A 79 9.31 4.63 37.93
CA GLN A 79 9.15 3.19 38.15
C GLN A 79 7.87 2.64 37.50
N LYS A 80 6.77 3.39 37.60
CA LYS A 80 5.51 3.04 36.93
C LYS A 80 5.67 3.01 35.41
N GLN A 81 6.37 4.00 34.85
CA GLN A 81 6.66 4.06 33.43
C GLN A 81 7.53 2.87 32.97
N GLN A 82 8.59 2.55 33.71
CA GLN A 82 9.41 1.36 33.43
C GLN A 82 8.59 0.06 33.49
N ALA A 83 7.72 -0.08 34.49
CA ALA A 83 6.85 -1.24 34.60
C ALA A 83 5.83 -1.33 33.43
N ALA A 84 5.29 -0.19 32.99
CA ALA A 84 4.39 -0.12 31.84
C ALA A 84 5.11 -0.49 30.53
N ASP A 85 6.36 -0.04 30.34
CA ASP A 85 7.17 -0.37 29.18
C ASP A 85 7.57 -1.86 29.17
N GLU A 86 7.93 -2.44 30.32
CA GLU A 86 8.13 -3.88 30.45
C GLU A 86 6.85 -4.66 30.12
N GLN A 87 5.70 -4.16 30.54
CA GLN A 87 4.41 -4.78 30.26
C GLN A 87 4.07 -4.71 28.76
N LEU A 88 4.44 -3.64 28.08
CA LEU A 88 4.32 -3.51 26.63
C LEU A 88 5.19 -4.55 25.90
N LEU A 89 6.43 -4.73 26.33
CA LEU A 89 7.31 -5.77 25.78
C LEU A 89 6.73 -7.17 26.00
N ARG A 90 6.11 -7.43 27.16
CA ARG A 90 5.38 -8.67 27.41
C ARG A 90 4.16 -8.81 26.51
N ALA A 91 3.39 -7.74 26.31
CA ALA A 91 2.24 -7.74 25.39
C ALA A 91 2.67 -8.13 23.98
N TRP A 92 3.75 -7.53 23.48
CA TRP A 92 4.32 -7.89 22.19
C TRP A 92 4.80 -9.35 22.15
N ALA A 93 5.51 -9.83 23.18
CA ALA A 93 5.94 -11.22 23.24
C ALA A 93 4.75 -12.22 23.25
N GLU A 94 3.64 -11.89 23.92
CA GLU A 94 2.43 -12.72 23.90
C GLU A 94 1.71 -12.65 22.54
N LEU A 95 1.76 -11.50 21.84
CA LEU A 95 1.26 -11.35 20.48
C LEU A 95 1.98 -12.33 19.53
N GLU A 96 3.32 -12.34 19.55
CA GLU A 96 4.14 -13.24 18.73
C GLU A 96 3.95 -14.73 19.09
N ARG A 97 3.55 -15.02 20.34
CA ARG A 97 3.18 -16.38 20.79
C ARG A 97 1.79 -16.81 20.36
N GLY A 98 1.03 -15.96 19.67
CA GLY A 98 -0.35 -16.23 19.26
C GLY A 98 -1.39 -16.08 20.38
N ARG A 99 -1.02 -15.51 21.54
CA ARG A 99 -1.91 -15.32 22.69
C ARG A 99 -2.55 -13.94 22.66
N PHE A 100 -3.36 -13.71 21.63
CA PHE A 100 -3.84 -12.37 21.27
C PHE A 100 -4.67 -11.68 22.36
N ALA A 101 -5.62 -12.37 23.00
CA ALA A 101 -6.43 -11.79 24.08
C ALA A 101 -5.58 -11.32 25.30
N VAL A 102 -4.50 -12.04 25.60
CA VAL A 102 -3.56 -11.66 26.68
C VAL A 102 -2.74 -10.45 26.25
N ALA A 103 -2.24 -10.45 25.01
CA ALA A 103 -1.47 -9.34 24.44
C ALA A 103 -2.29 -8.03 24.45
N GLU A 104 -3.54 -8.08 23.98
CA GLU A 104 -4.45 -6.94 23.99
C GLU A 104 -4.66 -6.39 25.41
N LYS A 105 -5.01 -7.25 26.36
CA LYS A 105 -5.23 -6.85 27.76
C LYS A 105 -3.98 -6.20 28.35
N LEU A 106 -2.80 -6.78 28.12
CA LEU A 106 -1.54 -6.23 28.61
C LEU A 106 -1.24 -4.87 27.99
N ALA A 107 -1.45 -4.70 26.68
CA ALA A 107 -1.22 -3.45 25.97
C ALA A 107 -2.17 -2.32 26.44
N ARG A 108 -3.46 -2.63 26.66
CA ARG A 108 -4.45 -1.64 27.13
C ARG A 108 -4.25 -1.25 28.59
N THR A 109 -3.86 -2.19 29.46
CA THR A 109 -3.65 -1.90 30.89
C THR A 109 -2.43 -1.03 31.16
N SER A 110 -1.38 -1.11 30.34
CA SER A 110 -0.19 -0.26 30.48
C SER A 110 -0.33 1.13 29.86
N LEU A 111 -1.44 1.42 29.16
CA LEU A 111 -1.59 2.59 28.29
C LEU A 111 -1.47 3.94 29.01
N ASN A 112 -2.00 4.05 30.23
CA ASN A 112 -2.03 5.30 31.00
C ASN A 112 -0.65 5.73 31.55
N GLU A 113 0.22 4.76 31.82
CA GLU A 113 1.52 4.97 32.47
C GLU A 113 2.70 4.74 31.51
N ALA A 114 2.42 4.28 30.27
CA ALA A 114 3.43 3.97 29.25
C ALA A 114 4.21 5.19 28.79
N SER A 115 5.48 4.97 28.44
CA SER A 115 6.30 6.00 27.80
C SER A 115 5.84 6.34 26.37
N LEU A 116 5.28 5.37 25.66
CA LEU A 116 4.86 5.47 24.26
C LEU A 116 3.44 4.92 24.05
N PRO A 117 2.39 5.60 24.53
CA PRO A 117 1.00 5.15 24.34
C PRO A 117 0.62 4.81 22.88
N PRO A 118 1.09 5.51 21.83
CA PRO A 118 0.85 5.12 20.45
C PRO A 118 1.25 3.67 20.11
N LEU A 119 2.37 3.18 20.66
CA LEU A 119 2.83 1.82 20.40
C LEU A 119 1.94 0.77 21.09
N ASN A 120 1.39 1.09 22.26
CA ASN A 120 0.38 0.26 22.92
C ASN A 120 -0.86 0.07 22.04
N TYR A 121 -1.32 1.13 21.37
CA TYR A 121 -2.44 1.04 20.44
C TYR A 121 -2.14 0.16 19.23
N VAL A 122 -0.91 0.19 18.68
CA VAL A 122 -0.50 -0.70 17.59
C VAL A 122 -0.60 -2.16 18.02
N ILE A 123 -0.01 -2.50 19.18
CA ILE A 123 -0.01 -3.89 19.68
C ILE A 123 -1.43 -4.34 20.02
N ALA A 124 -2.26 -3.47 20.62
CA ALA A 124 -3.66 -3.77 20.88
C ALA A 124 -4.46 -3.96 19.58
N ALA A 125 -4.25 -3.11 18.57
CA ALA A 125 -4.89 -3.26 17.27
C ALA A 125 -4.47 -4.56 16.58
N ASP A 126 -3.18 -4.89 16.57
CA ASP A 126 -2.68 -6.15 15.99
C ASP A 126 -3.24 -7.37 16.71
N ALA A 127 -3.37 -7.31 18.04
CA ALA A 127 -4.00 -8.37 18.82
C ALA A 127 -5.49 -8.53 18.50
N LEU A 128 -6.24 -7.43 18.35
CA LEU A 128 -7.66 -7.48 17.98
C LEU A 128 -7.85 -8.00 16.55
N MET A 129 -7.05 -7.53 15.60
CA MET A 129 -7.09 -8.01 14.21
C MET A 129 -6.77 -9.51 14.13
N ALA A 130 -5.78 -9.98 14.90
CA ALA A 130 -5.44 -11.40 14.94
C ALA A 130 -6.53 -12.29 15.59
N GLN A 131 -7.41 -11.70 16.41
CA GLN A 131 -8.61 -12.37 16.93
C GLN A 131 -9.78 -12.35 15.94
N GLY A 132 -9.67 -11.62 14.82
CA GLY A 132 -10.78 -11.41 13.87
C GLY A 132 -11.76 -10.31 14.30
N GLU A 133 -11.46 -9.57 15.38
CA GLU A 133 -12.33 -8.56 15.97
C GLU A 133 -12.24 -7.22 15.22
N THR A 134 -12.75 -7.20 13.98
CA THR A 134 -12.65 -6.03 13.09
C THR A 134 -13.33 -4.79 13.67
N ALA A 135 -14.54 -4.95 14.24
CA ALA A 135 -15.30 -3.86 14.81
C ALA A 135 -14.60 -3.23 16.04
N ALA A 136 -14.07 -4.07 16.94
CA ALA A 136 -13.29 -3.59 18.08
C ALA A 136 -12.01 -2.87 17.63
N THR A 137 -11.34 -3.39 16.60
CA THR A 137 -10.15 -2.74 16.02
C THR A 137 -10.49 -1.33 15.49
N LEU A 138 -11.58 -1.18 14.74
CA LEU A 138 -12.00 0.13 14.21
C LEU A 138 -12.43 1.09 15.32
N SER A 139 -13.12 0.59 16.36
CA SER A 139 -13.44 1.40 17.54
C SER A 139 -12.18 1.89 18.27
N LEU A 140 -11.12 1.09 18.31
CA LEU A 140 -9.84 1.50 18.90
C LEU A 140 -9.20 2.63 18.09
N LEU A 141 -9.31 2.60 16.76
CA LEU A 141 -8.85 3.69 15.90
C LEU A 141 -9.59 5.00 16.18
N ASP A 142 -10.89 4.96 16.45
CA ASP A 142 -11.66 6.14 16.82
C ASP A 142 -11.23 6.75 18.17
N GLU A 143 -10.89 5.91 19.15
CA GLU A 143 -10.28 6.36 20.41
C GLU A 143 -8.94 7.09 20.16
N VAL A 144 -8.13 6.55 19.25
CA VAL A 144 -6.84 7.14 18.86
C VAL A 144 -7.03 8.45 18.09
N ARG A 145 -8.05 8.58 17.25
CA ARG A 145 -8.36 9.86 16.55
C ARG A 145 -8.64 10.99 17.54
N GLY A 146 -9.35 10.70 18.63
CA GLY A 146 -9.62 11.68 19.68
C GLY A 146 -8.42 12.05 20.54
N THR A 147 -7.53 11.09 20.81
CA THR A 147 -6.43 11.27 21.78
C THR A 147 -5.09 11.63 21.11
N PHE A 148 -4.79 11.02 19.96
CA PHE A 148 -3.54 11.15 19.21
C PHE A 148 -3.80 11.38 17.71
N PRO A 149 -4.40 12.52 17.30
CA PRO A 149 -4.86 12.73 15.93
C PRO A 149 -3.74 12.63 14.88
N ARG A 150 -2.52 13.09 15.18
CA ARG A 150 -1.36 12.97 14.28
C ARG A 150 -0.91 11.53 14.05
N PHE A 151 -1.20 10.63 15.01
CA PHE A 151 -0.82 9.23 14.94
C PHE A 151 -1.91 8.37 14.30
N ALA A 152 -3.17 8.83 14.33
CA ALA A 152 -4.30 8.08 13.82
C ALA A 152 -4.15 7.71 12.34
N ASP A 153 -3.56 8.56 11.51
CA ASP A 153 -3.34 8.27 10.08
C ASP A 153 -2.31 7.15 9.89
N PHE A 154 -1.22 7.16 10.68
CA PHE A 154 -0.23 6.09 10.68
C PHE A 154 -0.84 4.77 11.13
N LEU A 155 -1.63 4.79 12.22
CA LEU A 155 -2.33 3.60 12.69
C LEU A 155 -3.35 3.09 11.66
N SER A 156 -4.06 3.98 10.99
CA SER A 156 -5.00 3.64 9.91
C SER A 156 -4.27 2.94 8.75
N LEU A 157 -3.11 3.45 8.33
CA LEU A 157 -2.31 2.84 7.27
C LEU A 157 -1.75 1.47 7.70
N HIS A 158 -1.28 1.36 8.95
CA HIS A 158 -0.86 0.08 9.53
C HIS A 158 -1.99 -0.94 9.49
N MET A 159 -3.15 -0.58 10.04
CA MET A 159 -4.34 -1.43 10.06
C MET A 159 -4.78 -1.82 8.64
N ALA A 160 -4.82 -0.88 7.70
CA ALA A 160 -5.15 -1.16 6.32
C ALA A 160 -4.20 -2.20 5.71
N ASN A 161 -2.89 -2.03 5.86
CA ASN A 161 -1.91 -3.00 5.36
C ASN A 161 -2.07 -4.37 6.02
N ARG A 162 -2.38 -4.42 7.32
CA ARG A 162 -2.64 -5.68 8.03
C ARG A 162 -3.89 -6.39 7.52
N PHE A 163 -4.98 -5.65 7.30
CA PHE A 163 -6.21 -6.19 6.69
C PHE A 163 -5.96 -6.73 5.27
N ARG A 164 -5.16 -6.04 4.46
CA ARG A 164 -4.74 -6.52 3.13
C ARG A 164 -3.98 -7.84 3.21
N HIS A 165 -2.99 -7.94 4.10
CA HIS A 165 -2.25 -9.19 4.31
C HIS A 165 -3.15 -10.35 4.74
N GLN A 166 -4.22 -10.07 5.48
CA GLN A 166 -5.23 -11.04 5.88
C GLN A 166 -6.31 -11.30 4.82
N LYS A 167 -6.21 -10.68 3.64
CA LYS A 167 -7.22 -10.75 2.56
C LYS A 167 -8.60 -10.22 2.94
N ASN A 168 -8.68 -9.43 4.02
CA ASN A 168 -9.89 -8.73 4.42
C ASN A 168 -9.95 -7.35 3.73
N LEU A 169 -10.34 -7.33 2.45
CA LEU A 169 -10.19 -6.15 1.60
C LEU A 169 -11.17 -5.02 1.92
N ALA A 170 -12.38 -5.33 2.40
CA ALA A 170 -13.41 -4.32 2.65
C ALA A 170 -12.99 -3.24 3.68
N PRO A 171 -12.55 -3.58 4.90
CA PRO A 171 -12.08 -2.57 5.85
C PRO A 171 -10.78 -1.91 5.40
N ALA A 172 -9.91 -2.62 4.67
CA ALA A 172 -8.71 -2.04 4.10
C ALA A 172 -9.04 -0.93 3.09
N LEU A 173 -9.99 -1.17 2.19
CA LEU A 173 -10.44 -0.20 1.19
C LEU A 173 -11.05 1.03 1.83
N GLU A 174 -11.89 0.85 2.87
CA GLU A 174 -12.50 1.98 3.57
C GLU A 174 -11.45 2.90 4.21
N LEU A 175 -10.49 2.30 4.94
CA LEU A 175 -9.39 3.03 5.56
C LEU A 175 -8.53 3.73 4.49
N LEU A 176 -8.11 3.02 3.44
CA LEU A 176 -7.24 3.57 2.39
C LEU A 176 -7.93 4.63 1.55
N GLN A 177 -9.23 4.51 1.31
CA GLN A 177 -10.01 5.53 0.59
C GLN A 177 -10.03 6.83 1.40
N SER A 178 -10.28 6.76 2.71
CA SER A 178 -10.25 7.95 3.58
C SER A 178 -8.85 8.57 3.65
N LEU A 179 -7.80 7.73 3.76
CA LEU A 179 -6.41 8.17 3.81
C LEU A 179 -5.95 8.78 2.48
N ALA A 180 -6.29 8.18 1.35
CA ALA A 180 -5.91 8.70 0.03
C ALA A 180 -6.60 10.04 -0.27
N ALA A 181 -7.82 10.25 0.23
CA ALA A 181 -8.50 11.53 0.14
C ALA A 181 -7.83 12.61 0.99
N ALA A 182 -7.39 12.26 2.21
CA ALA A 182 -6.69 13.18 3.12
C ALA A 182 -5.25 13.49 2.67
N HIS A 183 -4.55 12.49 2.14
CA HIS A 183 -3.13 12.53 1.80
C HIS A 183 -2.86 12.08 0.34
N PRO A 184 -3.40 12.79 -0.67
CA PRO A 184 -3.34 12.35 -2.08
C PRO A 184 -1.94 12.37 -2.71
N LYS A 185 -0.94 12.91 -2.00
CA LYS A 185 0.46 12.96 -2.42
C LYS A 185 1.35 11.98 -1.66
N ASP A 186 0.81 11.29 -0.66
CA ASP A 186 1.56 10.28 0.07
C ASP A 186 1.65 9.02 -0.81
N GLU A 187 2.87 8.76 -1.25
CA GLU A 187 3.19 7.67 -2.17
C GLU A 187 2.76 6.32 -1.60
N ALA A 188 3.09 6.06 -0.32
CA ALA A 188 2.81 4.80 0.36
C ALA A 188 1.31 4.52 0.45
N ILE A 189 0.53 5.53 0.80
CA ILE A 189 -0.94 5.43 0.88
C ILE A 189 -1.54 5.16 -0.50
N VAL A 190 -1.11 5.92 -1.52
CA VAL A 190 -1.70 5.81 -2.86
C VAL A 190 -1.40 4.46 -3.51
N CYS A 191 -0.18 3.91 -3.41
CA CYS A 191 0.05 2.57 -3.98
C CYS A 191 -0.60 1.46 -3.15
N ALA A 192 -0.65 1.58 -1.81
CA ALA A 192 -1.41 0.62 -1.00
C ALA A 192 -2.89 0.61 -1.41
N PHE A 193 -3.48 1.79 -1.66
CA PHE A 193 -4.85 1.89 -2.14
C PHE A 193 -5.00 1.27 -3.54
N ALA A 194 -4.10 1.57 -4.47
CA ALA A 194 -4.10 1.01 -5.82
C ALA A 194 -4.03 -0.52 -5.84
N GLU A 195 -3.10 -1.09 -5.06
CA GLU A 195 -2.92 -2.53 -4.96
C GLU A 195 -4.14 -3.20 -4.34
N THR A 196 -4.75 -2.57 -3.32
CA THR A 196 -6.00 -3.08 -2.72
C THR A 196 -7.17 -3.05 -3.69
N LEU A 197 -7.32 -1.97 -4.48
CA LEU A 197 -8.35 -1.88 -5.52
C LEU A 197 -8.14 -2.94 -6.61
N PHE A 198 -6.89 -3.19 -6.98
CA PHE A 198 -6.53 -4.24 -7.92
C PHE A 198 -6.88 -5.64 -7.38
N GLU A 199 -6.53 -5.95 -6.14
CA GLU A 199 -6.89 -7.21 -5.49
C GLU A 199 -8.41 -7.39 -5.34
N ALA A 200 -9.14 -6.30 -5.10
CA ALA A 200 -10.59 -6.29 -4.99
C ALA A 200 -11.33 -6.27 -6.33
N ALA A 201 -10.60 -6.19 -7.46
CA ALA A 201 -11.17 -6.02 -8.80
C ALA A 201 -12.10 -4.79 -8.95
N ASP A 202 -11.88 -3.73 -8.17
CA ASP A 202 -12.60 -2.46 -8.27
C ASP A 202 -11.98 -1.59 -9.36
N TRP A 203 -12.19 -2.00 -10.61
CA TRP A 203 -11.53 -1.44 -11.79
C TRP A 203 -11.89 0.03 -12.05
N GLU A 204 -13.13 0.43 -11.75
CA GLU A 204 -13.58 1.81 -11.93
C GLU A 204 -12.82 2.77 -11.00
N LYS A 205 -12.75 2.46 -9.71
CA LYS A 205 -11.97 3.30 -8.78
C LYS A 205 -10.49 3.27 -9.12
N LEU A 206 -9.93 2.11 -9.50
CA LEU A 206 -8.53 2.04 -9.90
C LEU A 206 -8.26 2.89 -11.15
N ARG A 207 -9.17 2.91 -12.13
CA ARG A 207 -9.10 3.80 -13.31
C ARG A 207 -9.04 5.26 -12.91
N THR A 208 -9.84 5.69 -11.94
CA THR A 208 -9.80 7.08 -11.44
C THR A 208 -8.50 7.43 -10.73
N LEU A 209 -7.83 6.45 -10.11
CA LEU A 209 -6.56 6.63 -9.40
C LEU A 209 -5.34 6.62 -10.33
N MET A 210 -5.43 6.02 -11.52
CA MET A 210 -4.33 5.88 -12.48
C MET A 210 -3.60 7.19 -12.81
N PRO A 211 -4.27 8.33 -13.07
CA PRO A 211 -3.59 9.59 -13.34
C PRO A 211 -2.71 10.08 -12.18
N ALA A 212 -3.12 9.81 -10.92
CA ALA A 212 -2.32 10.13 -9.75
C ALA A 212 -1.10 9.20 -9.64
N LEU A 213 -1.31 7.88 -9.80
CA LEU A 213 -0.24 6.88 -9.78
C LEU A 213 0.86 7.16 -10.80
N ARG A 214 0.50 7.53 -12.04
CA ARG A 214 1.47 7.87 -13.10
C ARG A 214 2.32 9.11 -12.79
N ARG A 215 1.86 9.98 -11.89
CA ARG A 215 2.59 11.20 -11.49
C ARG A 215 3.49 10.97 -10.27
N LEU A 216 3.30 9.88 -9.54
CA LEU A 216 4.14 9.55 -8.39
C LEU A 216 5.56 9.23 -8.83
N LYS A 217 6.53 9.68 -8.06
CA LYS A 217 7.95 9.38 -8.26
C LYS A 217 8.45 8.53 -7.10
N TRP A 218 7.88 7.34 -6.96
CA TRP A 218 8.25 6.40 -5.91
C TRP A 218 9.05 5.24 -6.49
N SER A 219 10.21 4.94 -5.90
CA SER A 219 11.07 3.80 -6.26
C SER A 219 10.37 2.43 -6.17
N GLY A 220 9.31 2.31 -5.37
CA GLY A 220 8.51 1.09 -5.25
C GLY A 220 7.48 0.89 -6.36
N LEU A 221 7.26 1.87 -7.25
CA LEU A 221 6.32 1.79 -8.36
C LEU A 221 7.07 1.87 -9.69
N THR A 222 7.19 0.73 -10.37
CA THR A 222 7.86 0.67 -11.67
C THR A 222 6.89 0.97 -12.81
N GLU A 223 7.41 1.30 -13.99
CA GLU A 223 6.57 1.43 -15.19
C GLU A 223 5.84 0.13 -15.53
N GLN A 224 6.45 -1.02 -15.24
CA GLN A 224 5.82 -2.33 -15.43
C GLN A 224 4.61 -2.52 -14.50
N ASP A 225 4.67 -2.03 -13.26
CA ASP A 225 3.54 -2.08 -12.33
C ASP A 225 2.38 -1.22 -12.83
N VAL A 226 2.67 -0.03 -13.33
CA VAL A 226 1.65 0.85 -13.94
C VAL A 226 1.03 0.19 -15.15
N GLN A 227 1.82 -0.41 -16.05
CA GLN A 227 1.32 -1.14 -17.20
C GLN A 227 0.46 -2.36 -16.79
N ARG A 228 0.85 -3.06 -15.72
CA ARG A 228 0.07 -4.17 -15.15
C ARG A 228 -1.29 -3.68 -14.63
N TYR A 229 -1.33 -2.57 -13.93
CA TYR A 229 -2.58 -1.96 -13.49
C TYR A 229 -3.44 -1.51 -14.66
N ASP A 230 -2.86 -0.84 -15.66
CA ASP A 230 -3.56 -0.41 -16.87
C ASP A 230 -4.21 -1.61 -17.60
N ARG A 231 -3.46 -2.70 -17.82
CA ARG A 231 -4.00 -3.93 -18.43
C ARG A 231 -5.18 -4.49 -17.64
N ALA A 232 -5.06 -4.57 -16.31
CA ALA A 232 -6.10 -5.14 -15.48
C ALA A 232 -7.35 -4.25 -15.40
N VAL A 233 -7.18 -2.93 -15.31
CA VAL A 233 -8.28 -1.97 -15.33
C VAL A 233 -9.07 -2.12 -16.62
N TYR A 234 -8.43 -1.91 -17.78
CA TYR A 234 -9.15 -1.92 -19.04
C TYR A 234 -9.64 -3.33 -19.40
N GLY A 235 -8.86 -4.38 -19.09
CA GLY A 235 -9.28 -5.77 -19.31
C GLY A 235 -10.48 -6.16 -18.46
N GLY A 236 -10.47 -5.78 -17.19
CA GLY A 236 -11.57 -6.01 -16.26
C GLY A 236 -12.84 -5.26 -16.67
N LEU A 237 -12.72 -3.99 -17.04
CA LEU A 237 -13.84 -3.18 -17.52
C LEU A 237 -14.46 -3.73 -18.81
N ILE A 238 -13.62 -4.13 -19.79
CA ILE A 238 -14.08 -4.78 -21.03
C ILE A 238 -14.87 -6.06 -20.71
N GLN A 239 -14.36 -6.91 -19.82
CA GLN A 239 -15.05 -8.14 -19.44
C GLN A 239 -16.38 -7.88 -18.73
N VAL A 240 -16.45 -6.86 -17.87
CA VAL A 240 -17.69 -6.46 -17.17
C VAL A 240 -18.72 -5.97 -18.19
N ALA A 241 -18.35 -5.05 -19.08
CA ALA A 241 -19.24 -4.54 -20.13
C ALA A 241 -19.72 -5.65 -21.07
N ALA A 242 -18.83 -6.59 -21.43
CA ALA A 242 -19.19 -7.75 -22.24
C ALA A 242 -20.22 -8.66 -21.54
N ARG A 243 -20.01 -8.98 -20.25
CA ARG A 243 -20.96 -9.78 -19.46
C ARG A 243 -22.32 -9.10 -19.32
N GLN A 244 -22.34 -7.77 -19.18
CA GLN A 244 -23.56 -6.97 -19.09
C GLN A 244 -24.20 -6.68 -20.46
N LYS A 245 -23.59 -7.14 -21.55
CA LYS A 245 -24.05 -6.92 -22.94
C LYS A 245 -24.15 -5.44 -23.34
N GLN A 246 -23.28 -4.59 -22.78
CA GLN A 246 -23.23 -3.16 -23.06
C GLN A 246 -22.20 -2.85 -24.15
N THR A 247 -22.60 -3.01 -25.41
CA THR A 247 -21.74 -2.78 -26.58
C THR A 247 -21.21 -1.35 -26.66
N ALA A 248 -22.07 -0.35 -26.42
CA ALA A 248 -21.69 1.06 -26.44
C ALA A 248 -20.66 1.41 -25.36
N GLU A 249 -20.81 0.84 -24.16
CA GLU A 249 -19.90 1.05 -23.04
C GLU A 249 -18.54 0.40 -23.31
N LEU A 250 -18.53 -0.83 -23.84
CA LEU A 250 -17.31 -1.51 -24.23
C LEU A 250 -16.52 -0.69 -25.26
N ALA A 251 -17.20 -0.16 -26.29
CA ALA A 251 -16.56 0.72 -27.27
C ALA A 251 -16.01 2.00 -26.63
N ALA A 252 -16.74 2.61 -25.68
CA ALA A 252 -16.28 3.80 -24.96
C ALA A 252 -15.04 3.51 -24.09
N ILE A 253 -15.03 2.38 -23.37
CA ILE A 253 -13.88 1.93 -22.56
C ILE A 253 -12.63 1.78 -23.45
N TRP A 254 -12.77 1.14 -24.60
CA TRP A 254 -11.64 0.96 -25.53
C TRP A 254 -11.17 2.29 -26.14
N ASN A 255 -12.10 3.18 -26.47
CA ASN A 255 -11.77 4.51 -26.99
C ASN A 255 -11.07 5.41 -25.97
N ASP A 256 -11.23 5.17 -24.68
CA ASP A 256 -10.50 5.83 -23.61
C ASP A 256 -9.14 5.17 -23.30
N ALA A 257 -8.93 3.92 -23.73
CA ALA A 257 -7.73 3.16 -23.41
C ALA A 257 -6.44 3.88 -23.88
N PRO A 258 -5.37 3.92 -23.06
CA PRO A 258 -4.08 4.46 -23.41
C PRO A 258 -3.51 3.86 -24.70
N LYS A 259 -2.73 4.65 -25.44
CA LYS A 259 -2.09 4.18 -26.68
C LYS A 259 -1.24 2.92 -26.48
N SER A 260 -0.56 2.78 -25.33
CA SER A 260 0.24 1.59 -25.01
C SER A 260 -0.60 0.31 -25.02
N LEU A 261 -1.83 0.35 -24.49
CA LEU A 261 -2.72 -0.82 -24.48
C LEU A 261 -3.33 -1.11 -25.85
N ARG A 262 -3.47 -0.11 -26.73
CA ARG A 262 -4.03 -0.32 -28.07
C ARG A 262 -3.12 -1.13 -29.00
N HIS A 263 -1.83 -1.21 -28.69
CA HIS A 263 -0.86 -2.02 -29.41
C HIS A 263 -0.53 -3.32 -28.65
N ASP A 264 -1.15 -3.54 -27.50
CA ASP A 264 -0.92 -4.73 -26.70
C ASP A 264 -1.73 -5.90 -27.27
N GLY A 265 -1.04 -6.89 -27.83
CA GLY A 265 -1.66 -8.05 -28.46
C GLY A 265 -2.55 -8.87 -27.52
N LEU A 266 -2.26 -8.91 -26.21
CA LEU A 266 -3.12 -9.63 -25.25
C LEU A 266 -4.43 -8.87 -25.01
N MET A 267 -4.35 -7.53 -24.95
CA MET A 267 -5.53 -6.68 -24.81
C MET A 267 -6.42 -6.74 -26.04
N LEU A 268 -5.83 -6.68 -27.24
CA LEU A 268 -6.54 -6.80 -28.51
C LEU A 268 -7.26 -8.16 -28.62
N ALA A 269 -6.60 -9.25 -28.23
CA ALA A 269 -7.21 -10.58 -28.19
C ALA A 269 -8.42 -10.64 -27.27
N SER A 270 -8.26 -10.14 -26.03
CA SER A 270 -9.32 -10.11 -25.02
C SER A 270 -10.53 -9.30 -25.49
N LEU A 271 -10.26 -8.15 -26.13
CA LEU A 271 -11.29 -7.29 -26.70
C LEU A 271 -12.02 -7.94 -27.88
N ALA A 272 -11.29 -8.53 -28.83
CA ALA A 272 -11.88 -9.24 -29.96
C ALA A 272 -12.77 -10.40 -29.50
N ASN A 273 -12.30 -11.19 -28.53
CA ASN A 273 -13.10 -12.26 -27.93
C ASN A 273 -14.36 -11.70 -27.23
N SER A 274 -14.24 -10.55 -26.56
CA SER A 274 -15.40 -9.89 -25.92
C SER A 274 -16.45 -9.50 -26.96
N TRP A 275 -16.05 -8.94 -28.10
CA TRP A 275 -16.97 -8.64 -29.21
C TRP A 275 -17.61 -9.89 -29.83
N LEU A 276 -16.85 -10.98 -29.97
CA LEU A 276 -17.41 -12.27 -30.40
C LEU A 276 -18.50 -12.78 -29.44
N THR A 277 -18.26 -12.72 -28.13
CA THR A 277 -19.27 -13.15 -27.13
C THR A 277 -20.54 -12.30 -27.15
N LEU A 278 -20.44 -11.07 -27.64
CA LEU A 278 -21.57 -10.16 -27.85
C LEU A 278 -22.29 -10.37 -29.19
N GLY A 279 -21.81 -11.30 -30.03
CA GLY A 279 -22.36 -11.55 -31.36
C GLY A 279 -22.02 -10.45 -32.38
N GLN A 280 -20.91 -9.74 -32.18
CA GLN A 280 -20.43 -8.68 -33.08
C GLN A 280 -19.06 -9.04 -33.69
N PRO A 281 -18.98 -10.06 -34.57
CA PRO A 281 -17.72 -10.47 -35.20
C PRO A 281 -17.12 -9.37 -36.07
N ASP A 282 -17.95 -8.52 -36.68
CA ASP A 282 -17.51 -7.40 -37.53
C ASP A 282 -16.62 -6.42 -36.76
N GLU A 283 -16.94 -6.14 -35.50
CA GLU A 283 -16.14 -5.26 -34.66
C GLU A 283 -14.85 -5.91 -34.17
N ALA A 284 -14.90 -7.21 -33.86
CA ALA A 284 -13.71 -7.98 -33.52
C ALA A 284 -12.69 -7.96 -34.67
N GLU A 285 -13.18 -8.22 -35.88
CA GLU A 285 -12.38 -8.23 -37.11
C GLU A 285 -11.80 -6.84 -37.40
N ARG A 286 -12.63 -5.79 -37.37
CA ARG A 286 -12.19 -4.40 -37.62
C ARG A 286 -11.08 -3.94 -36.66
N ILE A 287 -11.18 -4.28 -35.38
CA ILE A 287 -10.19 -3.89 -34.37
C ILE A 287 -8.85 -4.57 -34.63
N LEU A 288 -8.85 -5.88 -34.91
CA LEU A 288 -7.64 -6.62 -35.21
C LEU A 288 -7.02 -6.17 -36.54
N GLU A 289 -7.82 -5.92 -37.58
CA GLU A 289 -7.34 -5.39 -38.86
C GLU A 289 -6.67 -4.02 -38.69
N THR A 290 -7.29 -3.12 -37.91
CA THR A 290 -6.71 -1.80 -37.61
C THR A 290 -5.37 -1.92 -36.90
N ALA A 291 -5.21 -2.92 -36.02
CA ALA A 291 -3.95 -3.17 -35.32
C ALA A 291 -2.91 -3.82 -36.25
N LEU A 292 -3.31 -4.75 -37.12
CA LEU A 292 -2.45 -5.39 -38.12
C LEU A 292 -1.93 -4.40 -39.16
N ASP A 293 -2.75 -3.44 -39.58
CA ASP A 293 -2.35 -2.34 -40.47
C ASP A 293 -1.23 -1.46 -39.86
N GLN A 294 -1.19 -1.33 -38.54
CA GLN A 294 -0.17 -0.55 -37.83
C GLN A 294 1.08 -1.36 -37.52
N GLN A 295 0.89 -2.56 -36.96
CA GLN A 295 1.96 -3.46 -36.59
C GLN A 295 1.50 -4.91 -36.74
N CYS A 296 1.88 -5.52 -37.86
CA CYS A 296 1.61 -6.94 -38.03
C CYS A 296 2.64 -7.78 -37.27
N THR A 297 2.14 -8.56 -36.32
CA THR A 297 2.90 -9.54 -35.57
C THR A 297 2.31 -10.92 -35.83
N PRO A 298 3.13 -12.00 -35.84
CA PRO A 298 2.62 -13.36 -36.02
C PRO A 298 1.49 -13.71 -35.04
N ALA A 299 1.63 -13.31 -33.78
CA ALA A 299 0.62 -13.53 -32.74
C ALA A 299 -0.73 -12.85 -33.04
N LEU A 300 -0.70 -11.60 -33.50
CA LEU A 300 -1.92 -10.86 -33.85
C LEU A 300 -2.58 -11.43 -35.11
N LEU A 301 -1.78 -11.86 -36.09
CA LEU A 301 -2.30 -12.50 -37.30
C LEU A 301 -2.98 -13.84 -36.98
N HIS A 302 -2.39 -14.66 -36.11
CA HIS A 302 -3.04 -15.88 -35.61
C HIS A 302 -4.38 -15.61 -34.94
N GLN A 303 -4.48 -14.55 -34.13
CA GLN A 303 -5.73 -14.17 -33.48
C GLN A 303 -6.80 -13.74 -34.49
N TRP A 304 -6.42 -12.98 -35.52
CA TRP A 304 -7.33 -12.58 -36.59
C TRP A 304 -7.80 -13.77 -37.41
N LEU A 305 -6.91 -14.69 -37.79
CA LEU A 305 -7.27 -15.92 -38.51
C LEU A 305 -8.17 -16.86 -37.70
N ALA A 306 -8.08 -16.83 -36.37
CA ALA A 306 -8.94 -17.62 -35.50
C ALA A 306 -10.40 -17.13 -35.51
N LEU A 307 -10.65 -15.87 -35.88
CA LEU A 307 -12.00 -15.35 -36.01
C LEU A 307 -12.70 -15.98 -37.23
N PRO A 308 -14.01 -16.29 -37.14
CA PRO A 308 -14.80 -16.62 -38.32
C PRO A 308 -15.09 -15.32 -39.10
N PRO A 309 -14.52 -15.13 -40.29
CA PRO A 309 -14.77 -13.93 -41.07
C PRO A 309 -16.21 -13.92 -41.57
N LYS A 310 -16.86 -12.75 -41.54
CA LYS A 310 -18.20 -12.60 -42.12
C LYS A 310 -18.16 -12.66 -43.65
N ASP A 311 -17.08 -12.15 -44.24
CA ASP A 311 -16.80 -12.16 -45.67
C ASP A 311 -15.39 -12.72 -45.92
N PRO A 312 -15.28 -14.04 -46.16
CA PRO A 312 -14.01 -14.71 -46.44
C PRO A 312 -13.25 -14.11 -47.64
N ALA A 313 -13.97 -13.66 -48.68
CA ALA A 313 -13.37 -13.05 -49.85
C ALA A 313 -12.73 -11.70 -49.52
N ARG A 314 -13.40 -10.85 -48.73
CA ARG A 314 -12.81 -9.60 -48.21
C ARG A 314 -11.58 -9.91 -47.37
N ALA A 315 -11.67 -10.86 -46.44
CA ALA A 315 -10.55 -11.23 -45.57
C ALA A 315 -9.34 -11.71 -46.39
N LEU A 316 -9.54 -12.52 -47.44
CA LEU A 316 -8.47 -12.94 -48.34
C LEU A 316 -7.82 -11.75 -49.07
N THR A 317 -8.62 -10.81 -49.59
CA THR A 317 -8.07 -9.61 -50.26
C THR A 317 -7.30 -8.71 -49.29
N GLN A 318 -7.76 -8.58 -48.04
CA GLN A 318 -7.06 -7.85 -46.97
C GLN A 318 -5.73 -8.53 -46.64
N PHE A 319 -5.72 -9.85 -46.46
CA PHE A 319 -4.51 -10.62 -46.19
C PHE A 319 -3.48 -10.49 -47.32
N ASN A 320 -3.90 -10.67 -48.57
CA ASN A 320 -3.03 -10.54 -49.74
C ASN A 320 -2.40 -9.14 -49.84
N ARG A 321 -3.13 -8.09 -49.43
CA ARG A 321 -2.58 -6.74 -49.34
C ARG A 321 -1.44 -6.66 -48.34
N TRP A 322 -1.64 -7.14 -47.11
CA TRP A 322 -0.59 -7.16 -46.09
C TRP A 322 0.64 -7.98 -46.51
N ALA A 323 0.41 -9.14 -47.16
CA ALA A 323 1.46 -10.00 -47.68
C ALA A 323 2.28 -9.30 -48.78
N SER A 324 1.62 -8.57 -49.69
CA SER A 324 2.28 -7.82 -50.78
C SER A 324 3.09 -6.62 -50.30
N GLN A 325 2.67 -5.99 -49.20
CA GLN A 325 3.34 -4.82 -48.62
C GLN A 325 4.53 -5.20 -47.71
N GLY A 326 4.79 -6.50 -47.53
CA GLY A 326 5.84 -7.00 -46.62
C GLY A 326 5.56 -6.75 -45.14
N ILE A 327 4.33 -6.34 -44.78
CA ILE A 327 3.95 -5.98 -43.42
C ILE A 327 3.77 -7.26 -42.57
N CYS A 328 3.16 -8.31 -43.13
CA CYS A 328 2.83 -9.56 -42.42
C CYS A 328 3.66 -10.80 -42.83
N ALA A 329 4.82 -10.64 -43.44
CA ALA A 329 5.45 -11.70 -44.24
C ALA A 329 6.80 -12.23 -43.70
N SER A 330 6.97 -12.45 -42.39
CA SER A 330 8.21 -13.01 -41.86
C SER A 330 8.25 -14.55 -41.80
N ASP A 331 7.10 -15.21 -41.70
CA ASP A 331 7.01 -16.66 -41.54
C ASP A 331 6.24 -17.30 -42.71
N THR A 332 6.94 -18.15 -43.47
CA THR A 332 6.42 -18.88 -44.63
C THR A 332 5.25 -19.79 -44.24
N ASN A 333 5.31 -20.44 -43.07
CA ASN A 333 4.29 -21.39 -42.64
C ASN A 333 3.00 -20.68 -42.27
N LEU A 334 3.10 -19.61 -41.47
CA LEU A 334 1.95 -18.80 -41.10
C LEU A 334 1.28 -18.17 -42.32
N ARG A 335 2.07 -17.73 -43.31
CA ARG A 335 1.53 -17.19 -44.56
C ARG A 335 0.73 -18.24 -45.33
N ALA A 336 1.31 -19.41 -45.56
CA ALA A 336 0.64 -20.50 -46.26
C ALA A 336 -0.65 -20.94 -45.55
N TYR A 337 -0.59 -21.07 -44.22
CA TYR A 337 -1.76 -21.37 -43.40
C TYR A 337 -2.87 -20.31 -43.55
N ALA A 338 -2.50 -19.03 -43.52
CA ALA A 338 -3.44 -17.93 -43.66
C ALA A 338 -4.13 -17.94 -45.03
N GLU A 339 -3.36 -18.05 -46.11
CA GLU A 339 -3.88 -18.12 -47.49
C GLU A 339 -4.82 -19.32 -47.65
N ALA A 340 -4.39 -20.49 -47.16
CA ALA A 340 -5.17 -21.71 -47.25
C ALA A 340 -6.47 -21.67 -46.45
N ARG A 341 -6.41 -21.17 -45.21
CA ARG A 341 -7.59 -21.08 -44.33
C ARG A 341 -8.63 -20.15 -44.92
N LEU A 342 -8.22 -18.99 -45.43
CA LEU A 342 -9.14 -18.02 -46.02
C LEU A 342 -9.71 -18.51 -47.35
N ALA A 343 -8.91 -19.20 -48.18
CA ALA A 343 -9.39 -19.86 -49.40
C ALA A 343 -10.42 -20.95 -49.09
N TRP A 344 -10.14 -21.79 -48.08
CA TRP A 344 -11.08 -22.83 -47.65
C TRP A 344 -12.40 -22.26 -47.13
N LEU A 345 -12.34 -21.19 -46.32
CA LEU A 345 -13.54 -20.51 -45.83
C LEU A 345 -14.33 -19.82 -46.95
N ASN A 346 -13.70 -19.56 -48.11
CA ASN A 346 -14.32 -19.03 -49.31
C ASN A 346 -14.78 -20.12 -50.29
N ASP A 347 -14.91 -21.38 -49.84
CA ASP A 347 -15.28 -22.55 -50.64
C ASP A 347 -14.33 -22.88 -51.82
N ASP A 348 -13.08 -22.37 -51.81
CA ASP A 348 -12.06 -22.67 -52.82
C ASP A 348 -11.04 -23.70 -52.29
N THR A 349 -11.44 -24.97 -52.33
CA THR A 349 -10.64 -26.09 -51.83
C THR A 349 -9.36 -26.31 -52.64
N GLU A 350 -9.37 -26.02 -53.94
CA GLU A 350 -8.18 -26.20 -54.80
C GLU A 350 -7.11 -25.16 -54.48
N ALA A 351 -7.50 -23.89 -54.32
CA ALA A 351 -6.57 -22.85 -53.89
C ALA A 351 -6.02 -23.13 -52.48
N ALA A 352 -6.87 -23.65 -51.57
CA ALA A 352 -6.43 -24.02 -50.23
C ALA A 352 -5.36 -25.13 -50.24
N LYS A 353 -5.53 -26.18 -51.05
CA LYS A 353 -4.54 -27.26 -51.21
C LYS A 353 -3.23 -26.75 -51.83
N GLN A 354 -3.32 -25.91 -52.85
CA GLN A 354 -2.14 -25.32 -53.50
C GLN A 354 -1.32 -24.45 -52.53
N ALA A 355 -1.99 -23.67 -51.68
CA ALA A 355 -1.32 -22.85 -50.68
C ALA A 355 -0.59 -23.68 -49.61
N LEU A 356 -1.14 -24.83 -49.21
CA LEU A 356 -0.51 -25.70 -48.18
C LEU A 356 0.59 -26.61 -48.72
N ALA A 357 0.53 -27.02 -50.00
CA ALA A 357 1.46 -27.98 -50.60
C ALA A 357 2.95 -27.73 -50.26
N PRO A 358 3.52 -26.52 -50.42
CA PRO A 358 4.94 -26.30 -50.13
C PRO A 358 5.30 -26.47 -48.64
N VAL A 359 4.37 -26.19 -47.72
CA VAL A 359 4.62 -26.31 -46.27
C VAL A 359 4.47 -27.75 -45.79
N LEU A 360 3.54 -28.50 -46.38
CA LEU A 360 3.32 -29.90 -46.02
C LEU A 360 4.49 -30.82 -46.41
N ASP A 361 5.23 -30.45 -47.46
CA ASP A 361 6.34 -31.26 -48.00
C ASP A 361 7.70 -30.96 -47.33
N ASP A 362 7.95 -29.71 -46.92
CA ASP A 362 9.26 -29.28 -46.40
C ASP A 362 9.30 -29.23 -44.87
N HIS A 363 8.46 -28.37 -44.27
CA HIS A 363 8.44 -28.09 -42.82
C HIS A 363 7.01 -27.96 -42.29
N PRO A 364 6.29 -29.08 -42.09
CA PRO A 364 4.89 -29.04 -41.71
C PRO A 364 4.69 -28.54 -40.27
N ASP A 365 3.80 -27.56 -40.10
CA ASP A 365 3.33 -27.08 -38.81
C ASP A 365 1.97 -27.69 -38.42
N ILE A 366 1.70 -27.76 -37.12
CA ILE A 366 0.47 -28.35 -36.58
C ILE A 366 -0.80 -27.66 -37.13
N PRO A 367 -0.91 -26.32 -37.18
CA PRO A 367 -2.05 -25.64 -37.81
C PRO A 367 -2.31 -26.05 -39.27
N SER A 368 -1.26 -26.06 -40.11
CA SER A 368 -1.38 -26.45 -41.52
C SER A 368 -1.79 -27.91 -41.71
N LEU A 369 -1.23 -28.84 -40.91
CA LEU A 369 -1.60 -30.25 -40.97
C LEU A 369 -3.05 -30.48 -40.57
N LYS A 370 -3.52 -29.81 -39.50
CA LYS A 370 -4.93 -29.90 -39.08
C LYS A 370 -5.88 -29.39 -40.16
N LEU A 371 -5.53 -28.28 -40.81
CA LEU A 371 -6.30 -27.72 -41.91
C LEU A 371 -6.33 -28.66 -43.13
N ALA A 372 -5.18 -29.22 -43.51
CA ALA A 372 -5.09 -30.20 -44.61
C ALA A 372 -5.94 -31.45 -44.33
N ALA A 373 -5.95 -31.93 -43.07
CA ALA A 373 -6.78 -33.04 -42.65
C ALA A 373 -8.28 -32.73 -42.78
N GLN A 374 -8.70 -31.54 -42.35
CA GLN A 374 -10.10 -31.09 -42.47
C GLN A 374 -10.56 -30.96 -43.93
N ILE A 375 -9.66 -30.47 -44.81
CA ILE A 375 -9.91 -30.42 -46.25
C ILE A 375 -10.08 -31.85 -46.82
N ALA A 376 -9.20 -32.78 -46.46
CA ALA A 376 -9.29 -34.18 -46.91
C ALA A 376 -10.57 -34.88 -46.40
N GLU A 377 -11.01 -34.61 -45.16
CA GLU A 377 -12.29 -35.10 -44.63
C GLU A 377 -13.48 -34.56 -45.44
N HIS A 378 -13.46 -33.28 -45.80
CA HIS A 378 -14.50 -32.67 -46.63
C HIS A 378 -14.58 -33.33 -48.02
N GLU A 379 -13.44 -33.74 -48.59
CA GLU A 379 -13.35 -34.48 -49.86
C GLU A 379 -13.65 -35.98 -49.74
N ARG A 380 -13.93 -36.47 -48.52
CA ARG A 380 -14.16 -37.88 -48.19
C ARG A 380 -12.94 -38.78 -48.40
N ASP A 381 -11.73 -38.23 -48.38
CA ASP A 381 -10.49 -39.00 -48.34
C ASP A 381 -10.04 -39.24 -46.90
N SER A 382 -10.68 -40.23 -46.26
CA SER A 382 -10.38 -40.58 -44.87
C SER A 382 -8.95 -41.12 -44.68
N ALA A 383 -8.34 -41.70 -45.72
CA ALA A 383 -6.98 -42.22 -45.61
C ALA A 383 -5.98 -41.07 -45.49
N GLN A 384 -6.11 -40.07 -46.34
CA GLN A 384 -5.24 -38.90 -46.33
C GLN A 384 -5.47 -38.04 -45.07
N ALA A 385 -6.72 -37.87 -44.63
CA ALA A 385 -7.04 -37.16 -43.40
C ALA A 385 -6.35 -37.78 -42.16
N VAL A 386 -6.41 -39.11 -42.02
CA VAL A 386 -5.75 -39.82 -40.90
C VAL A 386 -4.24 -39.65 -40.94
N ILE A 387 -3.62 -39.66 -42.13
CA ILE A 387 -2.18 -39.41 -42.26
C ILE A 387 -1.82 -38.03 -41.73
N TYR A 388 -2.55 -36.98 -42.15
CA TYR A 388 -2.28 -35.62 -41.68
C TYR A 388 -2.52 -35.44 -40.18
N TYR A 389 -3.61 -36.00 -39.63
CA TYR A 389 -3.83 -35.97 -38.19
C TYR A 389 -2.72 -36.71 -37.41
N THR A 390 -2.31 -37.90 -37.88
CA THR A 390 -1.24 -38.67 -37.23
C THR A 390 0.07 -37.90 -37.20
N LYS A 391 0.47 -37.30 -38.33
CA LYS A 391 1.66 -36.42 -38.39
C LYS A 391 1.55 -35.23 -37.44
N ALA A 392 0.36 -34.62 -37.33
CA ALA A 392 0.15 -33.51 -36.41
C ALA A 392 0.28 -33.95 -34.93
N PHE A 393 -0.16 -35.16 -34.59
CA PHE A 393 0.02 -35.73 -33.26
C PHE A 393 1.48 -36.04 -32.94
N GLU A 394 2.22 -36.63 -33.88
CA GLU A 394 3.65 -36.91 -33.72
C GLU A 394 4.46 -35.63 -33.46
N LEU A 395 4.16 -34.54 -34.19
CA LEU A 395 4.78 -33.23 -33.97
C LEU A 395 4.46 -32.65 -32.59
N MET A 396 3.21 -32.77 -32.12
CA MET A 396 2.82 -32.30 -30.78
C MET A 396 3.55 -33.03 -29.65
N ASP A 397 3.89 -34.30 -29.83
CA ASP A 397 4.63 -35.07 -28.81
C ASP A 397 6.13 -34.79 -28.82
N MET A 398 6.69 -34.27 -29.92
CA MET A 398 8.10 -33.82 -29.97
C MET A 398 8.32 -32.42 -29.39
N GLU A 399 7.28 -31.59 -29.27
CA GLU A 399 7.35 -30.23 -28.70
C GLU A 399 7.23 -30.17 -27.16
N LYS A 400 6.90 -31.28 -26.50
CA LYS A 400 6.88 -31.41 -25.03
C LYS A 400 8.26 -31.73 -24.47
#